data_AF-A0A535INU6-F1
#
_entry.id   AF-A0A535INU6-F1
#
_cell.length_a   1.000
_cell.length_b   1.000
_cell.length_c   1.000
_cell.angle_alpha   90.00
_cell.angle_beta   90.00
_cell.angle_gamma   90.00
#
_symmetry.space_group_name_H-M   'P 1'
#
loop_
_entity.id
_entity.type
_entity.pdbx_description
1 polymer ?
#
loop_
_entity_poly.entity_id
_entity_poly.type
_entity_poly.pdbx_seq_one_letter_code
_entity_poly.pdbx_strand_id
1 'polypeptide(L)'
;AMQIVDTAQQTGARVSGPVPLPTEIDKYTVIRSPFIDKDSREQFEIRTHKRLIDIIDPTNKTVEALTRLNLPAGVDIEIKL
;
A
#
# COMPACT_ATOMS: atom_id res chain seq x y z
N ALA A 1 5.97 1.20 5.46
CA ALA A 1 4.98 1.41 6.53
C ALA A 1 5.66 1.76 7.86
N MET A 2 6.50 0.89 8.44
CA MET A 2 7.17 1.17 9.73
C MET A 2 7.98 2.48 9.70
N GLN A 3 8.79 2.67 8.65
CA GLN A 3 9.55 3.91 8.44
C GLN A 3 8.70 5.20 8.40
N ILE A 4 7.44 5.13 7.92
CA ILE A 4 6.53 6.28 7.86
C ILE A 4 5.99 6.60 9.26
N VAL A 5 5.66 5.56 10.02
CA VAL A 5 5.20 5.70 11.41
C VAL A 5 6.33 6.26 12.29
N ASP A 6 7.54 5.74 12.13
CA ASP A 6 8.71 6.15 12.91
C ASP A 6 9.07 7.63 12.65
N THR A 7 9.03 8.07 11.40
CA THR A 7 9.29 9.47 11.04
C THR A 7 8.19 10.42 11.50
N ALA A 8 6.92 10.01 11.42
CA ALA A 8 5.81 10.79 11.94
C ALA A 8 5.82 10.89 13.48
N GLN A 9 6.26 9.85 14.19
CA GLN A 9 6.50 9.89 15.63
C GLN A 9 7.69 10.78 16.02
N GLN A 10 8.82 10.70 15.29
CA GLN A 10 10.00 11.53 15.53
C GLN A 10 9.71 13.03 15.38
N THR A 11 8.79 13.38 14.48
CA THR A 11 8.40 14.77 14.22
C THR A 11 7.31 15.28 15.17
N GLY A 12 6.87 14.45 16.13
CA GLY A 12 5.97 14.83 17.22
C GLY A 12 4.48 14.77 16.90
N ALA A 13 4.10 14.19 15.76
CA ALA A 13 2.68 13.98 15.45
C ALA A 13 2.12 12.75 16.18
N ARG A 14 0.85 12.82 16.58
CA ARG A 14 0.14 11.65 17.09
C ARG A 14 -0.32 10.80 15.92
N VAL A 15 0.34 9.67 15.72
CA VAL A 15 0.03 8.73 14.65
C VAL A 15 -0.92 7.66 15.18
N SER A 16 -2.08 7.50 14.56
CA SER A 16 -2.84 6.26 14.67
C SER A 16 -2.18 5.23 13.76
N GLY A 17 -1.83 4.08 14.35
CA GLY A 17 -0.98 3.06 13.72
C GLY A 17 -1.47 2.62 12.33
N PRO A 18 -0.61 1.94 11.56
CA PRO A 18 -0.95 1.54 10.19
C PRO A 18 -2.09 0.52 10.22
N VAL A 19 -3.31 0.99 9.96
CA VAL A 19 -4.52 0.16 9.92
C VAL A 19 -4.50 -0.63 8.61
N PRO A 20 -4.51 -1.98 8.67
CA PRO A 20 -4.63 -2.79 7.46
C PRO A 20 -6.05 -2.66 6.92
N LEU A 21 -6.17 -2.19 5.69
CA LEU A 21 -7.43 -2.24 4.96
C LEU A 21 -7.56 -3.61 4.27
N PRO A 22 -8.78 -4.05 3.95
CA PRO A 22 -8.99 -5.28 3.19
C PRO A 22 -8.15 -5.29 1.91
N THR A 23 -7.49 -6.40 1.67
CA THR A 23 -6.68 -6.60 0.47
C THR A 23 -7.61 -6.89 -0.70
N GLU A 24 -7.47 -6.11 -1.76
CA GLU A 24 -8.14 -6.40 -3.03
C GLU A 24 -7.40 -7.54 -3.73
N ILE A 25 -8.13 -8.57 -4.12
CA ILE A 25 -7.59 -9.78 -4.74
C ILE A 25 -8.25 -9.93 -6.10
N ASP A 26 -7.53 -9.57 -7.14
CA ASP A 26 -7.97 -9.74 -8.53
C ASP A 26 -7.47 -11.08 -9.04
N LYS A 27 -8.40 -11.97 -9.39
CA LYS A 27 -8.08 -13.33 -9.85
C LYS A 27 -8.31 -13.45 -11.35
N TYR A 28 -7.31 -13.97 -12.04
CA TYR A 28 -7.33 -14.16 -13.49
C TYR A 28 -7.09 -15.63 -13.81
N THR A 29 -8.02 -16.21 -14.58
CA THR A 29 -7.86 -17.56 -15.10
C THR A 29 -7.57 -17.49 -16.59
N VAL A 30 -6.44 -18.03 -17.03
CA VAL A 30 -6.09 -18.13 -18.46
C VAL A 30 -5.94 -19.59 -18.87
N ILE A 31 -6.19 -19.88 -20.14
CA ILE A 31 -5.94 -21.22 -20.69
C ILE A 31 -4.43 -21.35 -20.92
N ARG A 32 -3.84 -22.47 -20.49
CA ARG A 32 -2.40 -22.72 -20.68
C ARG A 32 -2.06 -23.06 -22.12
N SER A 33 -2.89 -23.87 -22.77
CA SER A 33 -2.68 -24.34 -24.13
C SER A 33 -3.23 -23.35 -25.16
N PRO A 34 -2.53 -23.13 -26.29
CA PRO A 34 -3.05 -22.32 -27.39
C PRO A 34 -4.21 -23.03 -28.15
N PHE A 35 -4.39 -24.34 -27.99
CA PHE A 35 -5.41 -25.10 -28.73
C PHE A 35 -5.97 -26.29 -27.95
N ILE A 36 -7.29 -26.54 -28.10
CA ILE A 36 -8.09 -27.68 -27.59
C ILE A 36 -8.19 -27.83 -26.05
N ASP A 37 -7.09 -27.73 -25.29
CA ASP A 37 -7.07 -28.14 -23.88
C ASP A 37 -7.73 -27.12 -22.93
N LYS A 38 -9.06 -27.14 -22.84
CA LYS A 38 -9.86 -26.19 -22.02
C LYS A 38 -9.79 -26.41 -20.51
N ASP A 39 -9.50 -27.64 -20.09
CA ASP A 39 -9.41 -28.02 -18.67
C ASP A 39 -8.05 -27.65 -18.06
N SER A 40 -7.04 -27.45 -18.91
CA SER A 40 -5.72 -26.95 -18.51
C SER A 40 -5.75 -25.43 -18.36
N ARG A 41 -5.98 -24.96 -17.13
CA ARG A 41 -6.07 -23.53 -16.79
C ARG A 41 -5.00 -23.12 -15.78
N GLU A 42 -4.46 -21.94 -15.97
CA GLU A 42 -3.60 -21.27 -14.99
C GLU A 42 -4.37 -20.20 -14.24
N GLN A 43 -4.11 -20.12 -12.94
CA GLN A 43 -4.73 -19.19 -12.03
C GLN A 43 -3.65 -18.22 -11.54
N PHE A 44 -3.83 -16.95 -11.89
CA PHE A 44 -3.00 -15.85 -11.42
C PHE A 44 -3.82 -14.97 -10.49
N GLU A 45 -3.16 -14.29 -9.57
CA GLU A 45 -3.80 -13.25 -8.77
C GLU A 45 -2.88 -12.06 -8.60
N ILE A 46 -3.49 -10.87 -8.57
CA ILE A 46 -2.85 -9.63 -8.18
C ILE A 46 -3.43 -9.27 -6.82
N ARG A 47 -2.56 -9.13 -5.81
CA ARG A 47 -2.96 -8.73 -4.46
C ARG A 47 -2.52 -7.30 -4.21
N THR A 48 -3.50 -6.41 -4.03
CA THR A 48 -3.26 -5.02 -3.69
C THR A 48 -3.45 -4.82 -2.19
N HIS A 49 -2.34 -4.57 -1.48
CA HIS A 49 -2.34 -4.35 -0.04
C HIS A 49 -2.49 -2.86 0.28
N LYS A 50 -3.64 -2.48 0.84
CA LYS A 50 -3.91 -1.11 1.27
C LYS A 50 -3.65 -0.97 2.77
N ARG A 51 -2.97 0.11 3.17
CA ARG A 51 -2.72 0.46 4.57
C ARG A 51 -3.07 1.93 4.77
N LEU A 52 -3.84 2.23 5.81
CA LEU A 52 -4.22 3.59 6.18
C LEU A 52 -3.39 4.01 7.39
N ILE A 53 -2.79 5.20 7.32
CA ILE A 53 -2.10 5.83 8.44
C ILE A 53 -2.83 7.14 8.68
N ASP A 54 -3.30 7.34 9.91
CA ASP A 54 -4.01 8.55 10.28
C ASP A 54 -3.12 9.39 11.21
N ILE A 55 -3.03 10.69 10.92
CA ILE A 55 -2.16 11.63 11.61
C ILE A 55 -3.06 12.65 12.32
N ILE A 56 -3.16 12.49 13.63
CA ILE A 56 -3.91 13.38 14.51
C ILE A 56 -2.96 14.56 14.82
N ASP A 57 -3.35 15.75 14.37
CA ASP A 57 -2.59 17.02 14.40
C ASP A 57 -1.36 17.09 13.45
N PRO A 58 -1.58 17.43 12.16
CA PRO A 58 -0.48 17.63 11.22
C PRO A 58 0.30 18.92 11.55
N THR A 59 1.63 18.82 11.70
CA THR A 59 2.51 20.01 11.75
C THR A 59 3.14 20.25 10.37
N ASN A 60 3.49 21.50 10.05
CA ASN A 60 4.15 21.78 8.76
C ASN A 60 5.46 20.98 8.58
N LYS A 61 6.16 20.71 9.70
CA LYS A 61 7.38 19.89 9.71
C LYS A 61 7.11 18.42 9.38
N THR A 62 5.96 17.87 9.81
CA THR A 62 5.59 16.47 9.51
C THR A 62 5.27 16.29 8.02
N VAL A 63 4.58 17.26 7.40
CA VAL A 63 4.23 17.21 5.96
C VAL A 63 5.49 17.27 5.07
N GLU A 64 6.45 18.13 5.41
CA GLU A 64 7.73 18.22 4.70
C GLU A 64 8.60 16.96 4.88
N ALA A 65 8.56 16.35 6.07
CA ALA A 65 9.30 15.11 6.33
C ALA A 65 8.74 13.92 5.54
N LEU A 66 7.42 13.84 5.38
CA LEU A 66 6.74 12.77 4.65
C LEU A 66 6.95 12.86 3.13
N THR A 67 7.00 14.06 2.58
CA THR A 67 7.23 14.29 1.14
C THR A 67 8.67 14.05 0.72
N ARG A 68 9.64 14.25 1.62
CA ARG A 68 11.07 14.01 1.35
C ARG A 68 11.52 12.57 1.64
N LEU A 69 10.62 11.72 2.12
CA LEU A 69 10.95 10.37 2.53
C LEU A 69 11.18 9.50 1.29
N ASN A 70 12.37 8.91 1.19
CA ASN A 70 12.71 7.97 0.12
C ASN A 70 11.95 6.66 0.33
N LEU A 71 10.81 6.54 -0.33
CA LEU A 71 9.99 5.34 -0.31
C LEU A 71 10.50 4.35 -1.36
N PRO A 72 10.38 3.04 -1.11
CA PRO A 72 10.71 2.03 -2.11
C PRO A 72 9.80 2.20 -3.34
N ALA A 73 10.37 2.05 -4.53
CA ALA A 73 9.74 2.36 -5.82
C ALA A 73 8.47 1.56 -6.19
N GLY A 74 8.02 0.65 -5.32
CA GLY A 74 6.82 -0.17 -5.52
C GLY A 74 5.66 0.16 -4.58
N VAL A 75 5.71 1.29 -3.87
CA VAL A 75 4.66 1.73 -2.96
C VAL A 75 4.07 3.04 -3.46
N ASP A 76 2.76 3.03 -3.70
CA ASP A 76 2.00 4.22 -4.02
C ASP A 76 1.46 4.88 -2.73
N ILE A 77 1.44 6.21 -2.68
CA ILE A 77 0.95 6.98 -1.54
C ILE A 77 -0.05 8.03 -2.02
N GLU A 78 -1.24 7.99 -1.42
CA GLU A 78 -2.26 9.02 -1.59
C GLU A 78 -2.40 9.80 -0.28
N ILE A 79 -2.23 11.13 -0.32
CA ILE A 79 -2.41 12.02 0.83
C ILE A 79 -3.77 12.70 0.68
N LYS A 80 -4.66 12.50 1.66
CA LYS A 80 -5.93 13.22 1.78
C LYS A 80 -5.88 14.12 3.01
N LEU A 81 -6.28 15.38 2.84
CA LEU A 81 -6.41 16.41 3.88
C LEU A 81 -7.82 16.40 4.47
#